data_AF-A0A949FPB4-F1
#
_entry.id   AF-A0A949FPB4-F1
#
_cell.length_a   1.000
_cell.length_b   1.000
_cell.length_c   1.000
_cell.angle_alpha   90.00
_cell.angle_beta   90.00
_cell.angle_gamma   90.00
#
_symmetry.space_group_name_H-M   'P 1'
#
loop_
_entity.id
_entity.type
_entity.pdbx_description
1 polymer ?
#
loop_
_entity_poly.entity_id
_entity_poly.type
_entity_poly.pdbx_seq_one_letter_code
_entity_poly.pdbx_strand_id
1 'polypeptide(L)'
;MQFFKPVFRNPYLKILCLVGSILLSRNLRAITVETKVDVVVYGATPAGVAAALGAAEDGCDVLLVEPTRRIGGLITCGLSHTDFHSFESLSGSYLKFAERVQSFYA
;
A
#
# COMPACT_ATOMS: atom_id res chain seq x y z
N MET A 1 8.65 -57.93 7.06
CA MET A 1 8.50 -56.45 7.08
C MET A 1 9.67 -55.85 6.32
N GLN A 2 9.45 -55.46 5.05
CA GLN A 2 10.47 -54.87 4.18
C GLN A 2 10.71 -53.40 4.58
N PHE A 3 11.89 -53.12 5.12
CA PHE A 3 12.34 -51.77 5.42
C PHE A 3 12.60 -51.01 4.11
N PHE A 4 11.85 -49.93 3.91
CA PHE A 4 12.01 -48.93 2.86
C PHE A 4 13.46 -48.41 2.87
N LYS A 5 14.28 -48.78 1.88
CA LYS A 5 15.64 -48.23 1.76
C LYS A 5 15.55 -46.80 1.20
N PRO A 6 16.27 -45.81 1.76
CA PRO A 6 16.21 -44.44 1.28
C PRO A 6 16.74 -44.35 -0.15
N VAL A 7 15.94 -43.81 -1.06
CA VAL A 7 16.18 -43.60 -2.50
C VAL A 7 17.43 -42.74 -2.79
N PHE A 8 18.03 -42.11 -1.77
CA PHE A 8 19.12 -41.13 -1.85
C PHE A 8 20.56 -41.68 -2.01
N ARG A 9 20.73 -43.00 -2.19
CA ARG A 9 22.07 -43.61 -2.29
C ARG A 9 22.69 -43.60 -3.70
N ASN A 10 21.95 -43.14 -4.71
CA ASN A 10 22.41 -43.08 -6.10
C ASN A 10 23.00 -41.70 -6.45
N PRO A 11 24.31 -41.59 -6.78
CA PRO A 11 24.94 -40.30 -7.08
C PRO A 11 24.35 -39.61 -8.31
N TYR A 12 23.82 -40.35 -9.29
CA TYR A 12 23.19 -39.79 -10.48
C TYR A 12 21.86 -39.08 -10.18
N LEU A 13 21.11 -39.56 -9.17
CA LEU A 13 19.86 -38.93 -8.75
C LEU A 13 20.11 -37.56 -8.10
N LYS A 14 21.23 -37.41 -7.37
CA LYS A 14 21.65 -36.12 -6.80
C LYS A 14 22.03 -35.12 -7.89
N ILE A 15 22.75 -35.57 -8.92
CA ILE A 15 23.13 -34.73 -10.07
C ILE A 15 21.89 -34.31 -10.86
N LEU A 16 20.94 -35.21 -11.09
CA LEU A 16 19.68 -34.90 -11.77
C LEU A 16 18.85 -33.87 -11.01
N CYS A 17 18.74 -34.01 -9.68
CA CYS A 17 18.08 -33.00 -8.85
C CYS A 17 18.82 -31.65 -8.90
N LEU A 18 20.16 -31.63 -8.87
CA LEU A 18 20.95 -30.39 -8.92
C LEU A 18 20.78 -29.66 -10.26
N VAL A 19 20.83 -30.38 -11.38
CA VAL A 19 20.60 -29.82 -12.72
C VAL A 19 19.15 -29.34 -12.86
N GLY A 20 18.18 -30.09 -12.33
CA GLY A 20 16.78 -29.67 -12.28
C GLY A 20 16.58 -28.36 -11.51
N SER A 21 17.21 -28.22 -10.34
CA SER A 21 17.17 -26.99 -9.53
C SER A 21 17.82 -25.80 -10.25
N ILE A 22 18.94 -26.01 -10.94
CA ILE A 22 19.63 -24.95 -11.70
C ILE A 22 18.79 -24.48 -12.90
N LEU A 23 18.12 -25.41 -13.60
CA LEU A 23 17.23 -25.08 -14.71
C LEU A 23 15.95 -24.37 -14.24
N LEU A 24 15.43 -24.71 -13.05
CA LEU A 24 14.25 -24.07 -12.47
C LEU A 24 14.53 -22.63 -11.99
N SER A 25 15.69 -22.38 -11.37
CA SER A 25 16.08 -21.05 -10.89
C SER A 25 16.28 -20.02 -12.01
N ARG A 26 16.56 -20.47 -13.25
CA ARG A 26 16.83 -19.59 -14.38
C ARG A 26 15.59 -18.84 -14.91
N ASN A 27 14.39 -19.28 -14.55
CA ASN A 27 13.12 -18.68 -14.99
C ASN A 27 12.49 -17.71 -13.97
N LEU A 28 13.11 -17.52 -12.80
CA LEU A 28 12.65 -16.54 -11.82
C LEU A 28 13.20 -15.15 -12.18
N ARG A 29 12.56 -14.47 -13.13
CA ARG A 29 12.72 -13.01 -13.27
C ARG A 29 11.74 -12.34 -12.31
N ALA A 30 12.26 -11.54 -11.38
CA ALA A 30 11.43 -10.65 -10.59
C ALA A 30 10.75 -9.65 -11.55
N ILE A 31 9.42 -9.65 -11.58
CA ILE A 31 8.65 -8.60 -12.25
C ILE A 31 8.72 -7.39 -11.33
N THR A 32 9.55 -6.42 -11.66
CA THR A 32 9.51 -5.10 -11.03
C THR A 32 8.47 -4.28 -11.76
N VAL A 33 7.35 -3.99 -11.10
CA VAL A 33 6.39 -3.00 -11.60
C VAL A 33 6.99 -1.63 -11.26
N GLU A 34 7.49 -0.93 -12.28
CA GLU A 34 7.85 0.48 -12.15
C GLU A 34 6.56 1.31 -12.19
N THR A 35 6.14 1.80 -11.02
CA THR A 35 5.04 2.76 -10.94
C THR A 35 5.61 4.15 -11.19
N LYS A 36 5.34 4.71 -12.38
CA LYS A 36 5.67 6.11 -12.70
C LYS A 36 4.54 7.00 -12.22
N VAL A 37 4.87 7.98 -11.38
CA VAL A 37 3.98 9.02 -10.86
C VAL A 37 4.77 10.32 -10.73
N ASP A 38 4.08 11.44 -10.84
CA ASP A 38 4.69 12.78 -10.72
C ASP A 38 4.89 13.16 -9.26
N VAL A 39 3.95 12.78 -8.39
CA VAL A 39 3.95 13.13 -6.97
C VAL A 39 3.71 11.90 -6.11
N VAL A 40 4.54 11.71 -5.08
CA VAL A 40 4.32 10.72 -4.03
C VAL A 40 4.02 11.44 -2.73
N VAL A 41 2.87 11.14 -2.13
CA VAL A 41 2.48 11.64 -0.81
C VAL A 41 2.53 10.48 0.17
N TYR A 42 3.33 10.61 1.22
CA TYR A 42 3.44 9.59 2.28
C TYR A 42 2.68 10.04 3.53
N GLY A 43 1.72 9.22 3.95
CA GLY A 43 0.79 9.44 5.04
C GLY A 43 -0.59 9.90 4.55
N ALA A 44 -1.60 9.04 4.66
CA ALA A 44 -2.99 9.35 4.29
C ALA A 44 -3.75 9.99 5.46
N THR A 45 -3.15 11.01 6.09
CA THR A 45 -3.79 11.86 7.10
C THR A 45 -4.59 12.97 6.39
N PRO A 46 -5.38 13.81 7.11
CA PRO A 46 -6.15 14.87 6.45
C PRO A 46 -5.27 15.83 5.64
N ALA A 47 -4.07 16.16 6.14
CA ALA A 47 -3.11 16.99 5.42
C ALA A 47 -2.54 16.29 4.18
N GLY A 48 -2.21 14.99 4.28
CA GLY A 48 -1.70 14.22 3.15
C GLY A 48 -2.74 14.02 2.06
N VAL A 49 -4.00 13.73 2.43
CA VAL A 49 -5.11 13.66 1.48
C VAL A 49 -5.36 15.02 0.83
N ALA A 50 -5.32 16.12 1.59
CA ALA A 50 -5.45 17.46 1.04
C ALA A 50 -4.33 17.80 0.04
N ALA A 51 -3.08 17.45 0.35
CA ALA A 51 -1.95 17.65 -0.55
C ALA A 51 -2.07 16.79 -1.82
N ALA A 52 -2.47 15.52 -1.68
CA ALA A 52 -2.68 14.62 -2.81
C ALA A 52 -3.83 15.10 -3.71
N LEU A 53 -4.93 15.59 -3.12
CA LEU A 53 -6.04 16.18 -3.87
C LEU A 53 -5.59 17.43 -4.63
N GLY A 54 -4.83 18.33 -4.00
CA GLY A 54 -4.32 19.53 -4.69
C GLY A 54 -3.45 19.18 -5.89
N ALA A 55 -2.49 18.27 -5.72
CA ALA A 55 -1.64 17.81 -6.82
C ALA A 55 -2.43 17.13 -7.94
N ALA A 56 -3.46 16.35 -7.59
CA ALA A 56 -4.34 15.72 -8.58
C ALA A 56 -5.24 16.74 -9.30
N GLU A 57 -5.72 17.77 -8.60
CA GLU A 57 -6.48 18.89 -9.18
C GLU A 57 -5.61 19.68 -10.18
N ASP A 58 -4.29 19.75 -9.96
CA ASP A 58 -3.31 20.34 -10.88
C ASP A 58 -2.90 19.39 -12.04
N GLY A 59 -3.49 18.20 -12.12
CA GLY A 59 -3.29 17.25 -13.23
C GLY A 59 -2.08 16.33 -13.09
N CYS A 60 -1.46 16.25 -11.92
CA CYS A 60 -0.37 15.29 -11.66
C CYS A 60 -0.90 13.87 -11.41
N ASP A 61 -0.13 12.86 -11.84
CA ASP A 61 -0.32 11.48 -11.38
C ASP A 61 0.21 11.34 -9.96
N VAL A 62 -0.67 11.07 -8.99
CA VAL A 62 -0.34 11.04 -7.55
C VAL A 62 -0.41 9.64 -6.96
N LEU A 63 0.66 9.22 -6.27
CA LEU A 63 0.67 8.04 -5.41
C LEU A 63 0.56 8.45 -3.94
N LEU A 64 -0.59 8.18 -3.32
CA LEU A 64 -0.78 8.33 -1.87
C LEU A 64 -0.47 7.01 -1.16
N VAL A 65 0.49 7.02 -0.25
CA VAL A 65 0.96 5.85 0.49
C VAL A 65 0.59 5.99 1.97
N GLU A 66 -0.06 4.98 2.55
CA GLU A 66 -0.32 4.90 3.99
C GLU A 66 0.36 3.64 4.55
N PRO A 67 1.33 3.78 5.48
CA PRO A 67 2.01 2.62 6.05
C PRO A 67 1.12 1.76 6.95
N THR A 68 0.04 2.33 7.49
CA THR A 68 -0.89 1.59 8.36
C THR A 68 -2.05 0.97 7.57
N ARG A 69 -2.93 0.24 8.27
CA ARG A 69 -4.14 -0.34 7.67
C ARG A 69 -5.32 0.62 7.58
N ARG A 70 -5.19 1.87 8.05
CA ARG A 70 -6.30 2.82 8.11
C ARG A 70 -5.86 4.20 7.65
N ILE A 71 -6.63 4.76 6.72
CA ILE A 71 -6.47 6.13 6.26
C ILE A 71 -7.30 7.09 7.13
N GLY A 72 -7.06 8.38 6.99
CA GLY A 72 -7.82 9.46 7.60
C GLY A 72 -7.16 10.05 8.86
N GLY A 73 -6.27 9.31 9.53
CA GLY A 73 -5.58 9.84 10.73
C GLY A 73 -6.56 10.27 11.83
N LEU A 74 -6.22 11.33 12.57
CA LEU A 74 -6.99 11.77 13.74
C LEU A 74 -8.45 12.13 13.46
N ILE A 75 -8.79 12.56 12.23
CA ILE A 75 -10.19 12.89 11.87
C ILE A 75 -11.12 11.68 11.97
N THR A 76 -10.56 10.46 11.92
CA THR A 76 -11.33 9.20 12.06
C THR A 76 -11.46 8.74 13.51
N CYS A 77 -10.76 9.38 14.45
CA CYS A 77 -10.74 9.00 15.87
C CYS A 77 -11.82 9.70 16.71
N GLY A 78 -12.77 10.40 16.08
CA GLY A 78 -13.82 11.16 16.75
C GLY A 78 -13.52 12.66 16.74
N LEU A 79 -13.47 13.27 17.92
CA LEU A 79 -13.27 14.71 18.06
C LEU A 79 -11.85 15.12 17.64
N SER A 80 -11.80 16.15 16.80
CA SER A 80 -10.60 16.79 16.29
C SER A 80 -10.54 18.25 16.77
N HIS A 81 -9.34 18.84 16.77
CA HIS A 81 -9.15 20.23 17.21
C HIS A 81 -10.01 21.23 16.41
N THR A 82 -10.33 20.86 15.16
CA THR A 82 -11.20 21.59 14.25
C THR A 82 -12.65 21.68 14.73
N ASP A 83 -13.11 20.78 15.61
CA ASP A 83 -14.49 20.75 16.10
C ASP A 83 -14.73 21.73 17.28
N PHE A 84 -13.68 22.14 17.99
CA PHE A 84 -13.80 22.93 19.23
C PHE A 84 -12.95 24.20 19.29
N HIS A 85 -11.82 24.26 18.59
CA HIS A 85 -10.83 25.33 18.81
C HIS A 85 -10.36 26.07 17.55
N SER A 86 -10.39 25.43 16.38
CA SER A 86 -9.89 26.04 15.15
C SER A 86 -10.96 26.03 14.07
N PHE A 87 -12.02 26.81 14.29
CA PHE A 87 -13.15 26.94 13.36
C PHE A 87 -12.73 27.59 12.04
N GLU A 88 -11.70 28.43 12.06
CA GLU A 88 -11.12 29.08 10.87
C GLU A 88 -10.51 28.04 9.91
N SER A 89 -10.13 26.87 10.42
CA SER A 89 -9.62 25.76 9.64
C SER A 89 -10.72 24.92 8.98
N LEU A 90 -12.01 25.23 9.22
CA LEU A 90 -13.17 24.58 8.59
C LEU A 90 -13.40 25.07 7.15
N SER A 91 -12.41 24.90 6.29
CA SER A 91 -12.46 25.35 4.91
C SER A 91 -11.81 24.36 3.95
N GLY A 92 -11.83 24.67 2.65
CA GLY A 92 -11.14 23.91 1.61
C GLY A 92 -11.54 22.43 1.57
N SER A 93 -10.54 21.55 1.51
CA SER A 93 -10.74 20.10 1.43
C SER A 93 -11.41 19.52 2.67
N TYR A 94 -11.18 20.09 3.86
CA TYR A 94 -11.83 19.65 5.09
C TYR A 94 -13.33 19.94 5.06
N LEU A 95 -13.73 21.16 4.63
CA LEU A 95 -15.15 21.52 4.51
C LEU A 95 -15.88 20.57 3.54
N LYS A 96 -15.31 20.33 2.36
CA LYS A 96 -15.86 19.37 1.38
C LYS A 96 -16.01 17.97 2.00
N PHE A 97 -15.07 17.53 2.83
CA PHE A 97 -15.16 16.26 3.54
C PHE A 97 -16.31 16.27 4.56
N ALA A 98 -16.40 17.31 5.40
CA ALA A 98 -17.44 17.44 6.42
C ALA A 98 -18.85 17.47 5.81
N GLU A 99 -19.06 18.22 4.73
CA GLU A 99 -20.33 18.27 4.00
C GLU A 99 -20.72 16.89 3.44
N ARG A 100 -19.75 16.14 2.90
CA ARG A 100 -19.99 14.77 2.42
C ARG A 100 -20.37 13.82 3.55
N VAL A 101 -19.69 13.91 4.69
CA VAL A 101 -20.03 13.12 5.88
C VAL A 101 -21.43 13.45 6.38
N GLN A 102 -21.77 14.73 6.48
CA GLN A 102 -23.12 15.17 6.85
C GLN A 102 -24.16 14.60 5.89
N SER A 103 -23.94 14.71 4.58
CA SER A 103 -24.87 14.18 3.57
C SER A 103 -25.07 12.67 3.61
N PHE A 104 -24.09 11.92 4.14
CA PHE A 104 -24.17 10.47 4.28
C PHE A 104 -24.97 10.03 5.51
N TYR A 105 -24.96 10.83 6.58
CA TYR A 105 -25.59 10.48 7.86
C TYR A 105 -26.89 11.25 8.18
N ALA A 106 -27.18 12.36 7.46
CA ALA A 106 -28.41 13.13 7.61
C ALA A 106 -29.63 12.39 7.04
#